data_AF-A6IMP5-F1
#
_entry.id   AF-A6IMP5-F1
#
_cell.length_a   1.000
_cell.length_b   1.000
_cell.length_c   1.000
_cell.angle_alpha   90.00
_cell.angle_beta   90.00
_cell.angle_gamma   90.00
#
_symmetry.space_group_name_H-M   'P 1'
#
loop_
_entity.id
_entity.type
_entity.pdbx_description
1 polymer ?
#
loop_
_entity_poly.entity_id
_entity_poly.type
_entity_poly.pdbx_seq_one_letter_code
_entity_poly.pdbx_strand_id
1 'polypeptide(L)' 'MNSMLIQIERQFGLLTSVVGLINGSFDIGYLLLIVPLSYYGTKLHRPIRVGVDCLFMSLACFITSLPHFLMG' A
#
# COMPACT_ATOMS: atom_id res chain seq x y z
N MET A 1 5.70 3.12 -12.90
CA MET A 1 5.75 4.04 -11.74
C MET A 1 6.75 5.17 -11.92
N ASN A 2 7.95 4.95 -12.50
CA ASN A 2 8.92 6.02 -12.75
C ASN A 2 8.40 7.17 -13.65
N SER A 3 7.54 6.87 -14.63
CA SER A 3 6.98 7.88 -15.56
C SER A 3 5.95 8.82 -14.91
N MET A 4 5.15 8.32 -13.95
CA MET A 4 4.17 9.14 -13.21
C MET A 4 4.86 10.03 -12.17
N LEU A 5 5.97 9.55 -11.60
CA LEU A 5 6.79 10.24 -10.61
C LEU A 5 7.47 11.49 -11.20
N ILE A 6 7.99 11.38 -12.42
CA ILE A 6 8.54 12.51 -13.20
C ILE A 6 7.45 13.54 -13.55
N GLN A 7 6.22 13.10 -13.82
CA GLN A 7 5.10 14.01 -14.08
C GLN A 7 4.70 14.79 -12.82
N ILE A 8 4.66 14.15 -11.65
CA ILE A 8 4.37 14.81 -10.36
C ILE A 8 5.49 15.81 -9.99
N GLU A 9 6.76 15.44 -10.18
CA GLU A 9 7.90 16.36 -9.98
C GLU A 9 7.79 17.60 -10.87
N ARG A 10 7.43 17.43 -12.15
CA ARG A 10 7.26 18.56 -13.08
C ARG A 10 6.02 19.41 -12.81
N GLN A 11 4.91 18.81 -12.35
CA GLN A 11 3.66 19.53 -12.10
C GLN A 11 3.67 20.32 -10.77
N PHE A 12 4.31 19.80 -9.73
CA PHE A 12 4.26 20.40 -8.38
C PHE A 12 5.59 20.99 -7.91
N GLY A 13 6.69 20.86 -8.69
CA GLY A 13 7.99 21.45 -8.35
C GLY A 13 8.59 20.90 -7.05
N LEU A 14 8.20 19.68 -6.66
CA LEU A 14 8.60 19.06 -5.40
C LEU A 14 10.01 18.47 -5.51
N LEU A 15 10.80 18.68 -4.45
CA LEU A 15 12.17 18.18 -4.33
C LEU A 15 12.20 16.65 -4.51
N THR A 16 13.02 16.13 -5.44
CA THR A 16 13.19 14.70 -5.77
C THR A 16 13.38 13.81 -4.54
N SER A 17 14.00 14.36 -3.48
CA SER A 17 14.20 13.67 -2.20
C SER A 17 12.90 13.32 -1.48
N VAL A 18 11.90 14.21 -1.48
CA VAL A 18 10.61 13.98 -0.80
C VAL A 18 9.80 12.92 -1.54
N VAL A 19 9.77 12.98 -2.88
CA VAL A 19 9.05 11.99 -3.69
C VAL A 19 9.70 10.62 -3.63
N GLY A 20 11.04 10.57 -3.61
CA GLY A 20 11.79 9.34 -3.38
C GLY A 20 11.52 8.72 -1.99
N LEU A 21 11.41 9.55 -0.96
CA LEU A 21 11.10 9.11 0.41
C LEU A 21 9.67 8.59 0.53
N ILE A 22 8.70 9.22 -0.15
CA ILE A 22 7.32 8.74 -0.25
C ILE A 22 7.30 7.37 -0.94
N ASN A 23 7.94 7.22 -2.10
CA ASN A 23 7.95 5.95 -2.83
C ASN A 23 8.65 4.83 -2.04
N GLY A 24 9.78 5.13 -1.39
CA GLY A 24 10.45 4.18 -0.50
C GLY A 24 9.59 3.76 0.69
N SER A 25 8.84 4.70 1.27
CA SER A 25 7.91 4.42 2.37
C SER A 25 6.75 3.51 1.93
N PHE A 26 6.24 3.68 0.71
CA PHE A 26 5.22 2.79 0.14
C PHE A 26 5.75 1.36 -0.05
N ASP A 27 6.97 1.20 -0.56
CA ASP A 27 7.58 -0.11 -0.76
C ASP A 27 7.83 -0.83 0.58
N ILE A 28 8.35 -0.09 1.57
CA ILE A 28 8.54 -0.58 2.95
C ILE A 28 7.20 -0.97 3.59
N GLY A 29 6.15 -0.15 3.42
CA GLY A 29 4.81 -0.44 3.91
C GLY A 29 4.22 -1.71 3.29
N TYR A 30 4.40 -1.89 1.98
CA TYR A 30 3.96 -3.09 1.27
C TYR A 30 4.68 -4.35 1.77
N LEU A 31 6.00 -4.28 1.95
CA LEU A 31 6.80 -5.38 2.50
C LEU A 31 6.39 -5.73 3.94
N LEU A 32 6.14 -4.73 4.78
CA LEU A 32 5.67 -4.94 6.15
C LEU A 32 4.28 -5.60 6.23
N LEU A 33 3.42 -5.35 5.25
CA LEU A 33 2.10 -5.98 5.17
C LEU A 33 2.18 -7.40 4.59
N ILE A 34 2.92 -7.62 3.52
CA ILE A 34 2.94 -8.93 2.84
C ILE A 34 3.66 -10.02 3.65
N VAL A 35 4.65 -9.66 4.49
CA VAL A 35 5.40 -10.61 5.34
C VAL A 35 4.51 -11.34 6.36
N PRO A 36 3.71 -10.67 7.20
CA PRO A 36 2.79 -11.35 8.11
C PRO A 36 1.70 -12.13 7.35
N LEU A 37 1.11 -11.55 6.30
CA LEU A 37 0.14 -12.27 5.44
C LEU A 37 0.73 -13.61 4.92
N SER A 38 1.98 -13.58 4.44
CA SER A 38 2.63 -14.76 3.85
C SER A 38 3.11 -15.78 4.90
N TYR A 39 3.60 -15.31 6.06
CA TYR A 39 4.02 -16.20 7.17
C TYR A 39 2.83 -16.97 7.77
N TYR A 40 1.69 -16.29 7.92
CA TYR A 40 0.47 -16.93 8.36
C TYR A 40 -0.20 -17.75 7.23
N GLY A 41 0.28 -17.76 6.00
CA GLY A 41 -0.26 -18.62 4.93
C GLY A 41 0.03 -20.12 5.11
N THR A 42 1.20 -20.50 5.62
CA THR A 42 1.74 -21.87 5.48
C THR A 42 1.49 -22.84 6.64
N LYS A 43 1.16 -22.37 7.85
CA LYS A 43 1.23 -23.22 9.08
C LYS A 43 -0.05 -23.77 9.78
N LEU A 44 -1.30 -23.51 9.36
CA LEU A 44 -2.52 -23.82 10.13
C LEU A 44 -3.83 -23.87 9.30
N HIS A 45 -4.84 -24.56 9.85
CA HIS A 45 -6.08 -25.05 9.21
C HIS A 45 -6.88 -24.04 8.35
N ARG A 46 -6.75 -24.26 7.04
CA ARG A 46 -7.44 -23.86 5.78
C ARG A 46 -8.44 -22.68 5.67
N PRO A 47 -9.53 -22.49 6.42
CA PRO A 47 -10.53 -21.46 6.05
C PRO A 47 -10.34 -20.11 6.76
N ILE A 48 -9.96 -20.13 8.05
CA ILE A 48 -10.04 -18.94 8.91
C ILE A 48 -8.99 -17.88 8.54
N ARG A 49 -7.80 -18.30 8.12
CA ARG A 49 -6.71 -17.35 7.79
C ARG A 49 -6.94 -16.61 6.48
N VAL A 50 -7.49 -17.27 5.47
CA VAL A 50 -7.92 -16.59 4.23
C VAL A 50 -8.97 -15.53 4.52
N GLY A 51 -9.85 -15.77 5.50
CA GLY A 51 -10.80 -14.77 5.98
C GLY A 51 -10.11 -13.54 6.59
N VAL A 52 -9.06 -13.73 7.40
CA VAL A 52 -8.28 -12.63 7.99
C VAL A 52 -7.57 -11.82 6.90
N ASP A 53 -6.95 -12.47 5.92
CA ASP A 53 -6.31 -11.79 4.79
C ASP A 53 -7.32 -10.99 3.95
N CYS A 54 -8.52 -11.55 3.74
CA CYS A 54 -9.61 -10.89 3.01
C CYS A 54 -10.16 -9.66 3.76
N LEU A 55 -10.28 -9.75 5.09
CA LEU A 55 -10.64 -8.60 5.94
C LEU A 55 -9.56 -7.51 5.87
N PHE A 56 -8.29 -7.89 5.91
CA PHE A 56 -7.18 -6.94 5.82
C PHE A 56 -7.15 -6.23 4.45
N MET A 57 -7.39 -6.98 3.37
CA MET A 57 -7.50 -6.43 2.02
C MET A 57 -8.69 -5.46 1.89
N SER A 58 -9.86 -5.84 2.43
CA SER A 58 -11.06 -4.99 2.42
C SER A 58 -10.83 -3.69 3.20
N LEU A 59 -10.17 -3.76 4.37
CA LEU A 59 -9.81 -2.59 5.16
C LEU A 59 -8.86 -1.66 4.40
N ALA A 60 -7.84 -2.21 3.74
CA ALA A 60 -6.90 -1.43 2.94
C ALA A 60 -7.58 -0.71 1.76
N CYS A 61 -8.51 -1.39 1.07
CA CYS A 61 -9.34 -0.78 0.04
C CYS A 61 -10.22 0.33 0.61
N PHE A 62 -10.83 0.12 1.78
CA PHE A 62 -11.66 1.14 2.43
C PHE A 62 -10.84 2.39 2.79
N ILE A 63 -9.65 2.21 3.38
CA ILE A 63 -8.74 3.30 3.75
C ILE A 63 -8.26 4.05 2.50
N THR A 64 -7.98 3.36 1.40
CA THR A 64 -7.52 3.99 0.15
C THR A 64 -8.67 4.72 -0.57
N SER A 65 -9.90 4.21 -0.46
CA SER A 65 -11.10 4.86 -1.01
C SER A 65 -11.53 6.08 -0.19
N LEU A 66 -11.21 6.13 1.10
CA LEU A 66 -11.58 7.22 2.00
C LEU A 66 -11.04 8.60 1.57
N PRO A 67 -9.73 8.81 1.27
CA PRO A 67 -9.24 10.08 0.76
C PRO A 67 -9.84 10.41 -0.61
N HIS A 68 -10.19 9.40 -1.43
CA HIS A 68 -10.84 9.62 -2.71
C HIS A 68 -12.28 10.16 -2.54
N PHE A 69 -12.97 9.77 -1.46
CA PHE A 69 -14.31 10.24 -1.13
C PHE A 69 -14.30 11.58 -0.37
N LEU A 70 -13.25 11.86 0.41
CA LEU A 70 -13.09 13.11 1.17
C LEU A 70 -12.50 14.25 0.34
N MET A 71 -11.77 13.93 -0.74
CA MET A 71 -11.11 14.88 -1.63
C MET A 71 -11.82 15.01 -2.98
N GLY A 72 -13.06 14.52 -3.05
CA GLY A 72 -14.01 14.70 -4.14
C GLY A 72 -15.01 15.83 -3.89
#